data_AF-A0A7C5YVI7-F1
#
_entry.id   AF-A0A7C5YVI7-F1
#
_cell.length_a   1.000
_cell.length_b   1.000
_cell.length_c   1.000
_cell.angle_alpha   90.00
_cell.angle_beta   90.00
_cell.angle_gamma   90.00
#
_symmetry.space_group_name_H-M   'P 1'
#
loop_
_entity.id
_entity.type
_entity.pdbx_description
1 polymer ?
#
loop_
_entity_poly.entity_id
_entity_poly.type
_entity_poly.pdbx_seq_one_letter_code
_entity_poly.pdbx_strand_id
1 'polypeptide(L)'
;MDVNIIRVSLLECYRRYGEKLVSVLKTAIGIAKENRLRGGQLPGDFDYRSLVDGLSSIGFQYNPSLLLRSLEREYGVIETSYRSSNQHWYRFRDLEAVEQALNSIIGLDNVDEDPEIAMVKIQIKALQIRYWLGKLRSISIKNKLNRSDIKTFERFSFHILPKLVKIMKIAEEYEDQLYSEINIVKDIISLAQIVAERINQDSEGRYISESLQKNIISEASRQPSI
;
A
#
# COMPACT_ATOMS: atom_id res chain seq x y z
N MET A 1 10.44 -4.24 19.13
CA MET A 1 11.24 -4.22 17.88
C MET A 1 10.40 -3.50 16.84
N ASP A 2 10.95 -2.80 15.83
CA ASP A 2 10.09 -2.15 14.83
C ASP A 2 9.23 -3.19 14.10
N VAL A 3 7.91 -2.97 14.04
CA VAL A 3 6.92 -3.84 13.38
C VAL A 3 7.34 -4.13 11.93
N ASN A 4 7.96 -3.16 11.25
CA ASN A 4 8.45 -3.34 9.88
C ASN A 4 9.62 -4.33 9.79
N ILE A 5 10.52 -4.35 10.78
CA ILE A 5 11.64 -5.29 10.84
C ILE A 5 11.12 -6.71 11.09
N ILE A 6 10.18 -6.86 12.03
CA ILE A 6 9.51 -8.15 12.28
C ILE A 6 8.78 -8.62 11.03
N ARG A 7 8.09 -7.72 10.32
CA ARG A 7 7.36 -8.03 9.10
C ARG A 7 8.27 -8.54 8.00
N VAL A 8 9.40 -7.88 7.73
CA VAL A 8 10.38 -8.33 6.73
C VAL A 8 10.91 -9.72 7.10
N SER A 9 11.29 -9.90 8.36
CA SER A 9 11.82 -11.17 8.88
C SER A 9 10.80 -12.31 8.76
N LEU A 10 9.54 -12.06 9.12
CA LEU A 10 8.46 -13.04 8.98
C LEU A 10 8.11 -13.32 7.51
N LEU A 11 8.21 -12.34 6.62
CA LEU A 11 7.97 -12.54 5.19
C LEU A 11 9.06 -13.41 4.55
N GLU A 12 10.33 -13.23 4.94
CA GLU A 12 11.42 -14.12 4.54
C GLU A 12 11.24 -15.54 5.10
N CYS A 13 10.86 -15.64 6.38
CA CYS A 13 10.55 -16.93 7.00
C CYS A 13 9.37 -17.62 6.29
N TYR A 14 8.34 -16.85 5.92
CA TYR A 14 7.16 -17.35 5.21
C TYR A 14 7.51 -17.88 3.83
N ARG A 15 8.39 -17.20 3.08
CA ARG A 15 8.88 -17.72 1.79
C ARG A 15 9.57 -19.09 1.91
N ARG A 16 10.21 -19.35 3.05
CA ARG A 16 10.94 -20.62 3.29
C ARG A 16 10.03 -21.73 3.82
N TYR A 17 9.05 -21.40 4.66
CA TYR A 17 8.26 -22.40 5.40
C TYR A 17 6.76 -22.42 5.03
N GLY A 18 6.28 -21.42 4.31
CA GLY A 18 4.90 -21.28 3.83
C GLY A 18 3.87 -21.38 4.94
N GLU A 19 2.77 -22.07 4.64
CA GLU A 19 1.67 -22.37 5.57
C GLU A 19 2.12 -22.99 6.90
N LYS A 20 3.26 -23.70 6.93
CA LYS A 20 3.79 -24.28 8.18
C LYS A 20 4.13 -23.18 9.18
N LEU A 21 4.67 -22.05 8.72
CA LEU A 21 4.93 -20.89 9.56
C LEU A 21 3.62 -20.33 10.13
N VAL A 22 2.60 -20.19 9.28
CA VAL A 22 1.30 -19.63 9.65
C VAL A 22 0.65 -20.48 10.73
N SER A 23 0.56 -21.79 10.52
CA SER A 23 0.01 -22.72 11.50
C SER A 23 0.77 -22.66 12.82
N VAL A 24 2.11 -22.70 12.78
CA VAL A 24 2.93 -22.67 14.00
C VAL A 24 2.78 -21.36 14.76
N LEU A 25 2.86 -20.20 14.08
CA LEU A 25 2.75 -18.92 14.76
C LEU A 25 1.33 -18.61 15.23
N LYS A 26 0.28 -18.95 14.47
CA LYS A 26 -1.11 -18.81 14.93
C LYS A 26 -1.35 -19.61 16.22
N THR A 27 -0.92 -20.88 16.23
CA THR A 27 -1.07 -21.73 17.42
C THR A 27 -0.25 -21.18 18.59
N ALA A 28 1.01 -20.78 18.36
CA ALA A 28 1.86 -20.21 19.41
C ALA A 28 1.30 -18.89 19.97
N ILE A 29 0.76 -18.00 19.13
CA ILE A 29 0.09 -16.76 19.54
C ILE A 29 -1.17 -17.07 20.36
N GLY A 30 -1.97 -18.05 19.93
CA GLY A 30 -3.15 -18.50 20.67
C GLY A 30 -2.81 -18.97 22.09
N ILE A 31 -1.79 -19.84 22.21
CA ILE A 31 -1.27 -20.31 23.50
C ILE A 31 -0.76 -19.14 24.35
N ALA A 32 0.00 -18.23 23.75
CA ALA A 32 0.52 -17.04 24.45
C ALA A 32 -0.57 -16.17 25.04
N LYS A 33 -1.63 -15.90 24.27
CA LYS A 33 -2.78 -15.12 24.73
C LYS A 33 -3.52 -15.83 25.85
N GLU A 34 -3.78 -17.13 25.70
CA GLU A 34 -4.45 -17.91 26.74
C GLU A 34 -3.64 -17.94 28.03
N ASN A 35 -2.32 -18.15 27.94
CA ASN A 35 -1.40 -18.14 29.07
C ASN A 35 -1.39 -16.79 29.80
N ARG A 36 -1.38 -15.68 29.05
CA ARG A 36 -1.47 -14.33 29.63
C ARG A 36 -2.82 -14.05 30.29
N LEU A 37 -3.92 -14.55 29.72
CA LEU A 37 -5.27 -14.41 30.28
C LEU A 37 -5.46 -15.23 31.57
N ARG A 38 -4.90 -16.43 31.64
CA ARG A 38 -4.98 -17.30 32.83
C ARG A 38 -4.25 -16.73 34.05
N GLY A 39 -3.37 -15.72 33.88
CA GLY A 39 -2.79 -14.96 34.98
C GLY A 39 -1.94 -15.80 35.92
N GLY A 40 -0.79 -16.30 35.44
CA GLY A 40 0.20 -17.02 36.23
C GLY A 40 1.64 -16.64 35.86
N GLN A 41 2.60 -16.86 36.77
CA GLN A 41 4.02 -16.72 36.46
C GLN A 41 4.49 -17.93 35.64
N LEU A 42 4.32 -17.84 34.32
CA LEU A 42 4.85 -18.82 33.39
C LEU A 42 6.26 -18.42 32.94
N PRO A 43 7.16 -19.40 32.67
CA PRO A 43 8.52 -19.10 32.23
C PRO A 43 8.59 -18.41 30.85
N GLY A 44 7.53 -18.47 30.04
CA GLY A 44 7.46 -17.88 28.71
C GLY A 44 6.02 -17.69 28.23
N ASP A 45 5.88 -17.30 26.96
CA ASP A 45 4.59 -17.16 26.29
C ASP A 45 4.02 -18.54 25.90
N PHE A 46 4.85 -19.46 25.40
CA PHE A 46 4.44 -20.82 25.05
C PHE A 46 5.61 -21.80 25.23
N ASP A 47 5.29 -23.07 25.44
CA ASP A 47 6.29 -24.16 25.45
C ASP A 47 6.13 -25.10 24.26
N TYR A 48 7.19 -25.85 23.98
CA TYR A 48 7.23 -26.79 22.85
C TYR A 48 6.11 -27.83 22.89
N ARG A 49 5.79 -28.36 24.07
CA ARG A 49 4.79 -29.44 24.20
C ARG A 49 3.39 -28.89 23.92
N SER A 50 3.01 -27.80 24.56
CA SER A 50 1.72 -27.16 24.29
C SER A 50 1.56 -26.72 22.83
N LEU A 51 2.65 -26.29 22.18
CA LEU A 51 2.62 -25.99 20.75
C LEU A 51 2.36 -27.24 19.89
N VAL A 52 3.05 -28.36 20.15
CA VAL A 52 2.84 -29.62 19.41
C VAL A 52 1.42 -30.17 19.65
N ASP A 53 0.93 -30.12 20.89
CA ASP A 53 -0.42 -30.53 21.24
C ASP A 53 -1.47 -29.64 20.53
N GLY A 54 -1.25 -28.32 20.50
CA GLY A 54 -2.11 -27.37 19.80
C GLY A 54 -2.09 -27.49 18.28
N LEU A 55 -0.97 -27.88 17.67
CA LEU A 55 -0.92 -28.18 16.23
C LEU A 55 -1.66 -29.50 15.93
N SER A 56 -1.51 -30.49 16.80
CA SER A 56 -2.19 -31.78 16.65
C SER A 56 -3.71 -31.64 16.78
N SER A 57 -4.21 -30.78 17.67
CA SER A 57 -5.66 -30.56 17.86
C SER A 57 -6.35 -29.94 16.65
N ILE A 58 -5.62 -29.20 15.80
CA ILE A 58 -6.13 -28.66 14.54
C ILE A 58 -5.85 -29.57 13.34
N GLY A 59 -5.44 -30.82 13.58
CA GLY A 59 -5.12 -31.81 12.53
C GLY A 59 -3.79 -31.57 11.81
N PHE A 60 -2.92 -30.71 12.33
CA PHE A 60 -1.65 -30.35 11.71
C PHE A 60 -0.48 -31.12 12.31
N GLN A 61 -0.13 -32.25 11.69
CA GLN A 61 1.02 -33.05 12.11
C GLN A 61 2.33 -32.50 11.53
N TYR A 62 3.02 -31.69 12.32
CA TYR A 62 4.30 -31.09 11.94
C TYR A 62 5.25 -31.01 13.14
N ASN A 63 6.54 -31.27 12.92
CA ASN A 63 7.57 -31.05 13.93
C ASN A 63 8.11 -29.60 13.83
N PRO A 64 7.80 -28.72 14.79
CA PRO A 64 8.16 -27.30 14.69
C PRO A 64 9.62 -27.00 15.07
N SER A 65 10.42 -27.99 15.48
CA SER A 65 11.77 -27.77 16.04
C SER A 65 12.69 -26.93 15.16
N LEU A 66 12.75 -27.25 13.85
CA LEU A 66 13.60 -26.50 12.91
C LEU A 66 13.08 -25.08 12.64
N LEU A 67 11.75 -24.93 12.60
CA LEU A 67 11.11 -23.64 12.38
C LEU A 67 11.31 -22.73 13.61
N LEU A 68 11.11 -23.23 14.82
CA LEU A 68 11.37 -22.51 16.07
C LEU A 68 12.83 -22.07 16.18
N ARG A 69 13.78 -22.96 15.86
CA ARG A 69 15.21 -22.62 15.84
C ARG A 69 15.50 -21.47 14.86
N SER A 70 14.85 -21.47 13.70
CA SER A 70 15.05 -20.42 12.69
C SER A 70 14.40 -19.11 13.12
N LEU A 71 13.17 -19.16 13.66
CA LEU A 71 12.48 -18.00 14.23
C LEU A 71 13.29 -17.33 15.34
N GLU A 72 14.00 -18.11 16.14
CA GLU A 72 14.86 -17.58 17.21
C GLU A 72 16.17 -17.01 16.66
N ARG A 73 16.94 -17.81 15.90
CA ARG A 73 18.33 -17.49 15.57
C ARG A 73 18.51 -16.67 14.31
N GLU A 74 17.68 -16.91 13.30
CA GLU A 74 17.81 -16.26 11.99
C GLU A 74 16.91 -15.01 11.94
N TYR A 75 15.66 -15.12 12.41
CA TYR A 75 14.66 -14.07 12.23
C TYR A 75 14.40 -13.24 13.49
N GLY A 76 14.91 -13.64 14.66
CA GLY A 76 14.76 -12.90 15.92
C GLY A 76 13.31 -12.63 16.34
N VAL A 77 12.35 -13.47 15.92
CA VAL A 77 10.91 -13.32 16.19
C VAL A 77 10.58 -13.74 17.62
N ILE A 78 11.24 -14.81 18.07
CA ILE A 78 11.11 -15.38 19.40
C ILE A 78 12.47 -15.48 20.08
N GLU A 79 12.44 -15.77 21.38
CA GLU A 79 13.63 -16.10 22.17
C GLU A 79 13.30 -17.23 23.15
N THR A 80 14.27 -18.10 23.42
CA THR A 80 14.17 -19.07 24.52
C THR A 80 14.15 -18.31 25.84
N SER A 81 13.05 -18.41 26.57
CA SER A 81 12.89 -17.75 27.88
C SER A 81 13.26 -18.66 29.05
N TYR A 82 13.11 -19.97 28.89
CA TYR A 82 13.54 -20.96 29.87
C TYR A 82 13.80 -22.31 29.21
N ARG A 83 14.84 -23.02 29.65
CA ARG A 83 15.17 -24.35 29.16
C ARG A 83 15.65 -25.23 30.30
N SER A 84 15.09 -26.43 30.38
CA SER A 84 15.51 -27.53 31.26
C SER A 84 15.60 -28.83 30.46
N SER A 85 15.91 -29.94 31.11
CA SER A 85 15.94 -31.26 30.46
C SER A 85 14.58 -31.67 29.87
N ASN A 86 13.47 -31.21 30.47
CA ASN A 86 12.13 -31.68 30.15
C ASN A 86 11.18 -30.56 29.67
N GLN A 87 11.63 -29.30 29.71
CA GLN A 87 10.82 -28.15 29.32
C GLN A 87 11.63 -27.17 28.49
N HIS A 88 11.02 -26.65 27.43
CA HIS A 88 11.60 -25.61 26.60
C HIS A 88 10.52 -24.57 26.30
N TRP A 89 10.69 -23.40 26.88
CA TRP A 89 9.77 -22.26 26.80
C TRP A 89 10.34 -21.16 25.91
N TYR A 90 9.44 -20.51 25.20
CA TYR A 90 9.71 -19.42 24.28
C TYR A 90 8.91 -18.19 24.66
N ARG A 91 9.46 -17.03 24.33
CA ARG A 91 8.81 -15.73 24.45
C ARG A 91 8.85 -15.04 23.09
N PHE A 92 7.76 -14.39 22.72
CA PHE A 92 7.76 -13.48 21.60
C PHE A 92 8.51 -12.21 22.00
N ARG A 93 9.46 -11.77 21.16
CA ARG A 93 10.14 -10.48 21.43
C ARG A 93 9.15 -9.32 21.44
N ASP A 94 8.10 -9.43 20.64
CA ASP A 94 7.01 -8.47 20.55
C ASP A 94 5.76 -9.20 20.02
N LEU A 95 4.93 -9.71 20.93
CA LEU A 95 3.76 -10.52 20.56
C LEU A 95 2.81 -9.77 19.62
N GLU A 96 2.53 -8.50 19.94
CA GLU A 96 1.58 -7.67 19.18
C GLU A 96 2.12 -7.36 17.78
N ALA A 97 3.41 -7.01 17.67
CA ALA A 97 4.03 -6.78 16.37
C ALA A 97 4.10 -8.06 15.52
N VAL A 98 4.39 -9.21 16.13
CA VAL A 98 4.41 -10.51 15.45
C VAL A 98 3.02 -10.88 14.94
N GLU A 99 1.99 -10.70 15.76
CA GLU A 99 0.61 -10.96 15.35
C GLU A 99 0.16 -10.02 14.22
N GLN A 100 0.44 -8.72 14.33
CA GLN A 100 0.12 -7.74 13.29
C GLN A 100 0.84 -8.07 11.97
N ALA A 101 2.14 -8.41 12.05
CA ALA A 101 2.92 -8.77 10.88
C ALA A 101 2.43 -10.08 10.25
N LEU A 102 2.13 -11.10 11.06
CA LEU A 102 1.59 -12.38 10.59
C LEU A 102 0.22 -12.18 9.92
N ASN A 103 -0.68 -11.41 10.54
CA ASN A 103 -1.98 -11.06 9.96
C ASN A 103 -1.84 -10.26 8.66
N SER A 104 -0.80 -9.42 8.55
CA SER A 104 -0.50 -8.74 7.29
C SER A 104 0.05 -9.69 6.23
N ILE A 105 0.75 -10.76 6.59
CA ILE A 105 1.28 -11.77 5.66
C ILE A 105 0.17 -12.72 5.20
N ILE A 106 -0.74 -13.10 6.09
CA ILE A 106 -1.93 -13.89 5.73
C ILE A 106 -2.95 -13.02 4.96
N GLY A 107 -3.10 -11.75 5.35
CA GLY A 107 -3.84 -10.76 4.55
C GLY A 107 -3.16 -10.41 3.22
N LEU A 108 -1.94 -10.90 3.00
CA LEU A 108 -1.21 -10.95 1.74
C LEU A 108 -1.36 -12.34 1.07
N ASP A 109 -2.49 -13.04 1.24
CA ASP A 109 -2.95 -14.21 0.43
C ASP A 109 -3.11 -13.91 -1.09
N ASN A 110 -2.26 -13.02 -1.59
CA ASN A 110 -1.82 -12.77 -2.95
C ASN A 110 -0.42 -13.39 -3.16
N VAL A 111 -0.09 -14.52 -2.51
CA VAL A 111 1.18 -15.22 -2.75
C VAL A 111 1.19 -15.87 -4.15
N ASP A 112 0.01 -16.11 -4.71
CA ASP A 112 -0.23 -16.43 -6.13
C ASP A 112 -0.66 -15.21 -6.97
N GLU A 113 -0.56 -13.98 -6.44
CA GLU A 113 -0.79 -12.80 -7.28
C GLU A 113 0.36 -12.68 -8.26
N ASP A 114 0.02 -12.70 -9.55
CA ASP A 114 0.97 -12.49 -10.63
C ASP A 114 1.88 -11.28 -10.28
N PRO A 115 3.22 -11.45 -10.34
CA PRO A 115 4.15 -10.38 -10.01
C PRO A 115 3.87 -9.05 -10.72
N GLU A 116 3.31 -9.09 -11.93
CA GLU A 116 2.89 -7.89 -12.68
C GLU A 116 1.67 -7.22 -12.04
N ILE A 117 0.68 -7.97 -11.58
CA ILE A 117 -0.48 -7.43 -10.86
C ILE A 117 -0.02 -6.75 -9.57
N ALA A 118 0.84 -7.42 -8.80
CA ALA A 118 1.40 -6.87 -7.58
C ALA A 118 2.20 -5.58 -7.85
N MET A 119 3.04 -5.60 -8.90
CA MET A 119 3.78 -4.43 -9.36
C MET A 119 2.84 -3.27 -9.71
N VAL A 120 1.78 -3.51 -10.49
CA VAL A 120 0.81 -2.49 -10.87
C VAL A 120 0.16 -1.87 -9.63
N LYS A 121 -0.31 -2.69 -8.68
CA LYS A 121 -0.91 -2.21 -7.43
C LYS A 121 0.05 -1.32 -6.64
N ILE A 122 1.32 -1.71 -6.55
CA ILE A 122 2.36 -0.92 -5.88
C ILE A 122 2.60 0.40 -6.60
N GLN A 123 2.77 0.38 -7.92
CA GLN A 123 3.03 1.58 -8.72
C GLN A 123 1.87 2.57 -8.64
N ILE A 124 0.62 2.11 -8.69
CA ILE A 124 -0.58 2.93 -8.52
C ILE A 124 -0.61 3.59 -7.14
N LYS A 125 -0.34 2.81 -6.08
CA LYS A 125 -0.27 3.36 -4.71
C LYS A 125 0.84 4.41 -4.58
N ALA A 126 2.01 4.15 -5.15
CA ALA A 126 3.15 5.06 -5.10
C ALA A 126 2.90 6.39 -5.83
N LEU A 127 2.07 6.39 -6.88
CA LEU A 127 1.71 7.61 -7.61
C LEU A 127 0.71 8.52 -6.88
N GLN A 128 0.24 8.11 -5.69
CA GLN A 128 -0.71 8.89 -4.89
C GLN A 128 -1.97 9.28 -5.69
N ILE A 129 -2.54 8.33 -6.43
CA ILE A 129 -3.69 8.56 -7.34
C ILE A 129 -4.86 9.31 -6.70
N ARG A 130 -5.16 9.07 -5.42
CA ARG A 130 -6.25 9.78 -4.70
C ARG A 130 -5.98 11.29 -4.57
N TYR A 131 -4.72 11.68 -4.35
CA TYR A 131 -4.33 13.09 -4.32
C TYR A 131 -4.60 13.74 -5.67
N TRP A 132 -4.14 13.12 -6.77
CA TRP A 132 -4.32 13.67 -8.11
C TRP A 132 -5.78 13.71 -8.56
N LEU A 133 -6.56 12.67 -8.25
CA LEU A 133 -7.99 12.64 -8.51
C LEU A 133 -8.70 13.80 -7.80
N GLY A 134 -8.42 14.02 -6.51
CA GLY A 134 -8.97 15.16 -5.77
C GLY A 134 -8.51 16.50 -6.34
N LYS A 135 -7.22 16.61 -6.74
CA LYS A 135 -6.65 17.84 -7.29
C LYS A 135 -7.24 18.19 -8.64
N LEU A 136 -7.33 17.24 -9.57
CA LEU A 136 -7.90 17.44 -10.90
C LEU A 136 -9.40 17.74 -10.82
N ARG A 137 -10.17 17.05 -9.95
CA ARG A 137 -11.57 17.40 -9.68
C ARG A 137 -11.70 18.84 -9.18
N SER A 138 -10.85 19.26 -8.25
CA SER A 138 -10.89 20.63 -7.73
C SER A 138 -10.57 21.68 -8.81
N ILE A 139 -9.69 21.36 -9.77
CA ILE A 139 -9.36 22.23 -10.89
C ILE A 139 -10.51 22.26 -11.90
N SER A 140 -11.10 21.11 -12.22
CA SER A 140 -12.13 20.97 -13.25
C SER A 140 -13.43 21.71 -12.93
N ILE A 141 -13.74 21.94 -11.65
CA ILE A 141 -14.97 22.64 -11.22
C ILE A 141 -14.79 24.14 -10.95
N LYS A 142 -13.57 24.68 -10.94
CA LYS A 142 -13.33 26.11 -10.63
C LYS A 142 -13.93 27.03 -11.69
N ASN A 143 -14.40 28.22 -11.37
CA ASN A 143 -14.88 29.14 -12.42
C ASN A 143 -13.76 29.66 -13.34
N LYS A 144 -12.56 29.91 -12.81
CA LYS A 144 -11.40 30.41 -13.57
C LYS A 144 -10.11 29.78 -13.08
N LEU A 145 -9.20 29.44 -13.98
CA LEU A 145 -7.93 28.80 -13.64
C LEU A 145 -6.84 29.83 -13.36
N ASN A 146 -6.15 29.68 -12.22
CA ASN A 146 -5.02 30.54 -11.87
C ASN A 146 -3.68 29.94 -12.35
N ARG A 147 -2.59 30.72 -12.26
CA ARG A 147 -1.25 30.26 -12.68
C ARG A 147 -0.76 29.03 -11.91
N SER A 148 -1.15 28.89 -10.64
CA SER A 148 -0.79 27.72 -9.83
C SER A 148 -1.52 26.46 -10.29
N ASP A 149 -2.78 26.58 -10.71
CA ASP A 149 -3.56 25.47 -11.25
C ASP A 149 -2.92 24.95 -12.54
N ILE A 150 -2.56 25.85 -13.45
CA ILE A 150 -1.87 25.52 -14.71
C ILE A 150 -0.54 24.83 -14.44
N LYS A 151 0.31 25.39 -13.58
CA LYS A 151 1.61 24.76 -13.21
C LYS A 151 1.43 23.39 -12.55
N THR A 152 0.38 23.22 -11.74
CA THR A 152 0.07 21.94 -11.10
C THR A 152 -0.33 20.90 -12.14
N PHE A 153 -1.19 21.28 -13.09
CA PHE A 153 -1.59 20.43 -14.19
C PHE A 153 -0.42 20.09 -15.11
N GLU A 154 0.42 21.06 -15.45
CA GLU A 154 1.63 20.85 -16.25
C GLU A 154 2.55 19.81 -15.62
N ARG A 155 2.82 19.95 -14.30
CA ARG A 155 3.60 18.96 -13.55
C ARG A 155 2.96 17.58 -13.62
N PHE A 156 1.65 17.48 -13.42
CA PHE A 156 0.91 16.22 -13.54
C PHE A 156 1.07 15.61 -14.94
N SER A 157 0.80 16.38 -15.99
CA SER A 157 0.77 15.94 -17.37
C SER A 157 2.12 15.45 -17.87
N PHE A 158 3.23 16.07 -17.43
CA PHE A 158 4.57 15.65 -17.86
C PHE A 158 5.23 14.59 -16.98
N HIS A 159 4.86 14.47 -15.70
CA HIS A 159 5.58 13.59 -14.76
C HIS A 159 4.76 12.41 -14.25
N ILE A 160 3.43 12.54 -14.18
CA ILE A 160 2.54 11.55 -13.57
C ILE A 160 1.71 10.84 -14.64
N LEU A 161 1.08 11.59 -15.54
CA LEU A 161 0.23 11.04 -16.59
C LEU A 161 0.95 10.00 -17.48
N PRO A 162 2.21 10.19 -17.92
CA PRO A 162 2.90 9.18 -18.74
C PRO A 162 3.12 7.87 -17.99
N LYS A 163 3.36 7.94 -16.67
CA LYS A 163 3.50 6.77 -15.81
C LYS A 163 2.18 6.04 -15.65
N LEU A 164 1.09 6.77 -15.44
CA LEU A 164 -0.26 6.21 -15.38
C LEU A 164 -0.65 5.49 -16.67
N VAL A 165 -0.36 6.08 -17.83
CA VAL A 165 -0.63 5.43 -19.13
C VAL A 165 0.18 4.15 -19.29
N LYS A 166 1.46 4.16 -18.88
CA LYS A 166 2.30 2.95 -18.93
C LYS A 166 1.75 1.84 -18.03
N ILE A 167 1.34 2.19 -16.82
CA ILE A 167 0.73 1.25 -15.86
C ILE A 167 -0.58 0.70 -16.41
N MET A 168 -1.42 1.56 -17.00
CA MET A 168 -2.73 1.17 -17.51
C MET A 168 -2.64 0.12 -18.61
N LYS A 169 -1.66 0.24 -19.52
CA LYS A 169 -1.43 -0.76 -20.57
C LYS A 169 -1.14 -2.16 -20.03
N ILE A 170 -0.34 -2.23 -18.96
CA ILE A 170 -0.04 -3.50 -18.27
C ILE A 170 -1.29 -3.97 -17.53
N ALA A 171 -1.99 -3.06 -16.84
CA ALA A 171 -3.17 -3.39 -16.06
C ALA A 171 -4.31 -3.99 -16.91
N GLU A 172 -4.49 -3.49 -18.14
CA GLU A 172 -5.50 -3.98 -19.09
C GLU A 172 -5.31 -5.47 -19.47
N GLU A 173 -4.10 -6.02 -19.38
CA GLU A 173 -3.86 -7.46 -19.59
C GLU A 173 -4.43 -8.33 -18.46
N TYR A 174 -4.72 -7.71 -17.30
CA TYR A 174 -5.22 -8.36 -16.08
C TYR A 174 -6.54 -7.72 -15.61
N GLU A 175 -7.42 -7.35 -16.54
CA GLU A 175 -8.63 -6.54 -16.27
C GLU A 175 -9.51 -7.11 -15.15
N ASP A 176 -9.70 -8.43 -15.11
CA ASP A 176 -10.53 -9.10 -14.09
C ASP A 176 -10.00 -8.86 -12.66
N GLN A 177 -8.68 -8.81 -12.50
CA GLN A 177 -8.01 -8.71 -11.20
C GLN A 177 -7.67 -7.26 -10.81
N LEU A 178 -7.62 -6.36 -11.80
CA LEU A 178 -7.25 -4.94 -11.65
C LEU A 178 -8.39 -3.99 -12.01
N TYR A 179 -9.63 -4.47 -12.09
CA TYR A 179 -10.79 -3.67 -12.48
C TYR A 179 -10.91 -2.35 -11.69
N SER A 180 -10.70 -2.39 -10.37
CA SER A 180 -10.81 -1.21 -9.52
C SER A 180 -9.73 -0.16 -9.83
N GLU A 181 -8.49 -0.63 -10.01
CA GLU A 181 -7.32 0.14 -10.32
C GLU A 181 -7.45 0.79 -11.71
N ILE A 182 -7.85 0.01 -12.72
CA ILE A 182 -8.07 0.47 -14.09
C ILE A 182 -9.11 1.59 -14.10
N ASN A 183 -10.25 1.42 -13.42
CA ASN A 183 -11.30 2.42 -13.41
C ASN A 183 -10.84 3.73 -12.74
N ILE A 184 -10.06 3.65 -11.66
CA ILE A 184 -9.52 4.87 -11.05
C ILE A 184 -8.54 5.59 -11.99
N VAL A 185 -7.71 4.86 -12.73
CA VAL A 185 -6.80 5.47 -13.71
C VAL A 185 -7.58 6.10 -14.86
N LYS A 186 -8.61 5.42 -15.38
CA LYS A 186 -9.53 5.95 -16.40
C LYS A 186 -10.20 7.25 -15.93
N ASP A 187 -10.71 7.29 -14.70
CA ASP A 187 -11.29 8.50 -14.10
C ASP A 187 -10.30 9.67 -14.07
N ILE A 188 -9.05 9.39 -13.70
CA ILE A 188 -7.98 10.40 -13.66
C ILE A 188 -7.68 10.93 -15.06
N ILE A 189 -7.61 10.06 -16.07
CA ILE A 189 -7.35 10.45 -17.45
C ILE A 189 -8.50 11.32 -17.98
N SER A 190 -9.75 10.92 -17.75
CA SER A 190 -10.93 11.71 -18.13
C SER A 190 -10.93 13.10 -17.48
N LEU A 191 -10.61 13.19 -16.19
CA LEU A 191 -10.47 14.48 -15.52
C LEU A 191 -9.32 15.31 -16.09
N ALA A 192 -8.21 14.68 -16.45
CA ALA A 192 -7.08 15.37 -17.06
C ALA A 192 -7.45 15.95 -18.44
N GLN A 193 -8.24 15.24 -19.24
CA GLN A 193 -8.77 15.74 -20.51
C GLN A 193 -9.65 16.98 -20.29
N ILE A 194 -10.60 16.91 -19.35
CA ILE A 194 -11.46 18.06 -18.99
C ILE A 194 -10.62 19.26 -18.58
N VAL A 195 -9.60 19.06 -17.74
CA VAL A 195 -8.73 20.17 -17.31
C VAL A 195 -7.91 20.74 -18.48
N ALA A 196 -7.40 19.91 -19.39
CA ALA A 196 -6.67 20.36 -20.57
C ALA A 196 -7.53 21.24 -21.49
N GLU A 197 -8.76 20.81 -21.78
CA GLU A 197 -9.72 21.57 -22.59
C GLU A 197 -10.01 22.94 -21.96
N ARG A 198 -10.21 22.96 -20.64
CA ARG A 198 -10.43 24.19 -19.90
C ARG A 198 -9.26 25.15 -19.92
N ILE A 199 -8.03 24.65 -19.83
CA ILE A 199 -6.82 25.48 -19.96
C ILE A 199 -6.77 26.12 -21.35
N ASN A 200 -7.15 25.38 -22.40
CA ASN A 200 -7.19 25.94 -23.75
C ASN A 200 -8.25 27.05 -23.88
N GLN A 201 -9.47 26.81 -23.39
CA GLN A 201 -10.56 27.80 -23.39
C GLN A 201 -10.21 29.07 -22.59
N ASP A 202 -9.62 28.92 -21.39
CA ASP A 202 -9.17 30.05 -20.57
C ASP A 202 -8.04 30.85 -21.25
N SER A 203 -7.22 30.19 -22.07
CA SER A 203 -6.13 30.83 -22.81
C SER A 203 -6.68 31.60 -24.01
N GLU A 204 -7.53 30.99 -24.83
CA GLU A 204 -8.22 31.63 -25.96
C GLU A 204 -9.06 32.84 -25.53
N GLY A 205 -9.80 32.72 -24.43
CA GLY A 205 -10.58 33.83 -23.86
C GLY A 205 -9.71 35.02 -23.43
N ARG A 206 -8.49 34.78 -22.93
CA ARG A 206 -7.53 35.85 -22.60
C ARG A 206 -7.04 36.55 -23.87
N TYR A 207 -6.66 35.81 -24.91
CA TYR A 207 -6.23 36.38 -26.18
C TYR A 207 -7.31 37.24 -26.86
N ILE A 208 -8.57 36.80 -26.82
CA ILE A 208 -9.70 37.58 -27.35
C ILE A 208 -9.91 38.85 -26.53
N SER A 209 -9.84 38.78 -25.20
CA SER A 209 -9.99 39.96 -24.34
C SER A 209 -8.87 41.00 -24.53
N GLU A 210 -7.63 40.56 -24.71
CA GLU A 210 -6.48 41.45 -24.93
C GLU A 210 -6.49 42.08 -26.33
N SER A 211 -6.96 41.35 -27.35
CA SER A 211 -7.09 41.88 -28.71
C SER A 211 -8.23 42.90 -28.82
N LEU A 212 -9.37 42.66 -28.16
CA LEU A 212 -10.46 43.63 -28.05
C LEU A 212 -10.03 44.91 -27.32
N GLN A 213 -9.29 44.80 -26.21
CA GLN A 213 -8.77 45.96 -25.49
C GLN A 213 -7.79 46.78 -26.36
N LYS A 214 -6.89 46.12 -27.11
CA LYS A 214 -5.97 46.81 -28.03
C LYS A 214 -6.72 47.54 -29.15
N ASN A 215 -7.78 46.95 -29.71
CA ASN A 215 -8.59 47.58 -30.74
C ASN A 215 -9.33 48.82 -30.21
N ILE A 216 -9.96 48.73 -29.03
CA ILE A 216 -10.65 49.87 -28.39
C ILE A 216 -9.68 51.02 -28.11
N ILE A 217 -8.48 50.73 -27.60
CA ILE A 217 -7.45 51.75 -27.36
C ILE A 217 -6.97 52.38 -28.68
N SER A 218 -6.85 51.60 -29.75
CA SER A 218 -6.46 52.10 -31.07
C SER A 218 -7.51 52.99 -31.74
N GLU A 219 -8.80 52.71 -31.51
CA GLU A 219 -9.92 53.51 -32.03
C GLU A 219 -10.08 54.82 -31.24
N ALA A 220 -9.91 54.79 -29.91
CA ALA A 220 -9.91 55.99 -29.07
C ALA A 220 -8.76 56.95 -29.41
N SER A 221 -7.64 56.42 -29.90
CA SER A 221 -6.47 57.22 -30.32
C SER A 221 -6.62 57.85 -31.71
N ARG A 222 -7.67 57.52 -32.47
CA ARG A 222 -7.93 58.00 -33.83
C ARG A 222 -8.98 59.10 -33.93
N GLN A 223 -9.63 59.49 -32.84
CA GLN A 223 -10.52 60.66 -32.84
C GLN A 223 -9.69 61.94 -32.66
N PRO A 224 -9.62 62.84 -33.66
CA PRO A 224 -8.95 64.11 -33.48
C PRO A 224 -9.77 65.01 -32.54
N SER A 225 -9.07 65.66 -31.62
CA SER A 225 -9.63 66.70 -30.75
C SER A 225 -10.22 67.82 -31.62
N ILE A 226 -11.52 68.08 -31.44
CA ILE A 226 -12.27 69.19 -32.06
C ILE A 226 -11.79 70.50 -31.45
#